data_AF-A0A7S2LDK5-F1
#
_entry.id   AF-A0A7S2LDK5-F1
#
_cell.length_a   1.000
_cell.length_b   1.000
_cell.length_c   1.000
_cell.angle_alpha   90.00
_cell.angle_beta   90.00
_cell.angle_gamma   90.00
#
_symmetry.space_group_name_H-M   'P 1'
#
loop_
_entity.id
_entity.type
_entity.pdbx_description
1 polymer ?
#
loop_
_entity_poly.entity_id
_entity_poly.type
_entity_poly.pdbx_seq_one_letter_code
_entity_poly.pdbx_strand_id
1 'polypeptide(L)'
;FATGSEAPPLNCFQGGYSCTDLNFRTLLRDFLSVCTGDGAEGARLADAVVEVGAKNGLETSLYRSRGSASASPGAGGALTGYMLQIFVHRRIAEAYAYPSKPMGTPIPGSILDYAFSPGRAADGQARVLFDPAVFAGDPARVRLFHYC
;
A
#
# COMPACT_ATOMS: atom_id res chain seq x y z
N PHE A 1 7.90 20.20 3.86
CA PHE A 1 7.57 19.08 4.75
C PHE A 1 6.59 19.60 5.79
N ALA A 2 5.39 19.04 5.87
CA ALA A 2 4.35 19.50 6.79
C ALA A 2 4.67 19.01 8.21
N THR A 3 4.79 19.94 9.15
CA THR A 3 5.14 19.70 10.56
C THR A 3 4.05 18.99 11.38
N GLY A 4 2.97 18.53 10.73
CA GLY A 4 1.86 17.76 11.33
C GLY A 4 1.58 16.43 10.63
N SER A 5 2.42 16.00 9.69
CA SER A 5 2.24 14.69 9.05
C SER A 5 2.38 13.58 10.10
N GLU A 6 1.38 12.72 10.21
CA GLU A 6 1.35 11.56 11.12
C GLU A 6 2.54 10.61 10.89
N ALA A 7 3.17 10.70 9.72
CA ALA A 7 4.32 9.90 9.33
C ALA A 7 5.37 10.75 8.58
N PRO A 8 6.18 11.58 9.25
CA PRO A 8 7.31 12.23 8.59
C PRO A 8 8.15 11.16 7.86
N PRO A 9 8.36 11.30 6.53
CA PRO A 9 8.76 10.19 5.66
C PRO A 9 10.09 9.53 6.02
N LEU A 10 10.96 10.18 6.80
CA LEU A 10 12.25 9.62 7.18
C LEU A 10 12.18 8.80 8.46
N ASN A 11 11.65 9.38 9.55
CA ASN A 11 11.72 8.72 10.86
C ASN A 11 10.69 7.58 11.00
N CYS A 12 9.49 7.73 10.44
CA CYS A 12 8.44 6.70 10.54
C CYS A 12 8.66 5.53 9.57
N PHE A 13 9.29 5.77 8.41
CA PHE A 13 9.69 4.69 7.51
C PHE A 13 10.91 3.92 8.06
N GLN A 14 11.89 4.62 8.64
CA GLN A 14 13.04 3.98 9.28
C GLN A 14 12.66 3.24 10.57
N GLY A 15 11.71 3.76 11.33
CA GLY A 15 11.17 3.10 12.52
C GLY A 15 10.25 1.92 12.19
N GLY A 16 9.90 1.74 10.92
CA GLY A 16 8.89 0.81 10.45
C GLY A 16 7.49 1.27 10.88
N TYR A 17 6.63 1.57 9.91
CA TYR A 17 5.17 1.59 10.13
C TYR A 17 4.62 0.16 10.27
N SER A 18 5.40 -0.70 10.91
CA SER A 18 5.14 -2.12 11.02
C SER A 18 4.28 -2.32 12.24
N CYS A 19 3.00 -2.59 12.02
CA CYS A 19 2.15 -3.16 13.05
C CYS A 19 2.74 -4.52 13.45
N THR A 20 3.55 -4.55 14.51
CA THR A 20 4.22 -5.77 15.00
C THR A 20 3.24 -6.73 15.69
N ASP A 21 2.04 -6.24 16.00
CA ASP A 21 0.92 -6.96 16.59
C ASP A 21 -0.03 -7.60 15.56
N LEU A 22 0.13 -7.28 14.26
CA LEU A 22 -0.75 -7.80 13.21
C LEU A 22 -0.21 -9.08 12.59
N ASN A 23 -1.09 -10.08 12.48
CA ASN A 23 -0.85 -11.25 11.66
C ASN A 23 -1.24 -10.94 10.20
N PHE A 24 -0.26 -10.50 9.40
CA PHE A 24 -0.44 -10.12 8.00
C PHE A 24 -1.01 -11.24 7.13
N ARG A 25 -0.68 -12.51 7.43
CA ARG A 25 -1.28 -13.66 6.76
C ARG A 25 -2.78 -13.72 7.01
N THR A 26 -3.21 -13.63 8.26
CA THR A 26 -4.63 -13.66 8.64
C THR A 26 -5.38 -12.53 7.95
N LEU A 27 -4.83 -11.31 7.98
CA LEU A 27 -5.44 -10.15 7.32
C LEU A 27 -5.63 -10.37 5.81
N LEU A 28 -4.60 -10.85 5.11
CA LEU A 28 -4.66 -11.11 3.67
C LEU A 28 -5.70 -12.19 3.34
N ARG A 29 -5.69 -13.30 4.08
CA ARG A 29 -6.67 -14.39 3.93
C ARG A 29 -8.09 -13.86 4.14
N ASP A 30 -8.34 -13.15 5.24
CA ASP A 30 -9.68 -12.71 5.62
C ASP A 30 -10.23 -11.70 4.62
N PHE A 31 -9.39 -10.78 4.15
CA PHE A 31 -9.74 -9.86 3.06
C PHE A 31 -10.16 -10.63 1.79
N LEU A 32 -9.33 -11.56 1.31
CA LEU A 32 -9.63 -12.33 0.11
C LEU A 32 -10.86 -13.23 0.29
N SER A 33 -11.09 -13.74 1.49
CA SER A 33 -12.27 -14.53 1.83
C SER A 33 -13.55 -13.69 1.74
N VAL A 34 -13.50 -12.43 2.22
CA VAL A 34 -14.62 -11.48 2.06
C VAL A 34 -14.87 -11.16 0.59
N CYS A 35 -13.81 -10.93 -0.19
CA CYS A 35 -13.94 -10.62 -1.61
C CYS A 35 -14.50 -11.78 -2.45
N THR A 36 -14.18 -13.02 -2.09
CA THR A 36 -14.61 -14.22 -2.81
C THR A 36 -15.91 -14.80 -2.29
N GLY A 37 -16.28 -14.48 -1.04
CA GLY A 37 -17.38 -15.14 -0.33
C GLY A 37 -17.05 -16.56 0.14
N ASP A 38 -15.80 -17.01 -0.01
CA ASP A 38 -15.35 -18.36 0.33
C ASP A 38 -13.99 -18.32 1.05
N GLY A 39 -13.96 -18.82 2.28
CA GLY A 39 -12.74 -18.89 3.09
C GLY A 39 -11.67 -19.83 2.53
N ALA A 40 -12.06 -20.91 1.86
CA ALA A 40 -11.11 -21.85 1.26
C ALA A 40 -10.43 -21.23 0.03
N GLU A 41 -11.21 -20.57 -0.82
CA GLU A 41 -10.69 -19.84 -1.98
C GLU A 41 -9.83 -18.65 -1.55
N GLY A 42 -10.25 -17.89 -0.52
CA GLY A 42 -9.44 -16.81 0.04
C GLY A 42 -8.08 -17.28 0.56
N ALA A 43 -8.03 -18.44 1.21
CA ALA A 43 -6.77 -19.04 1.68
C ALA A 43 -5.86 -19.46 0.51
N ARG A 44 -6.42 -20.09 -0.52
CA ARG A 44 -5.71 -20.51 -1.74
C ARG A 44 -5.15 -19.31 -2.50
N LEU A 45 -5.93 -18.26 -2.67
CA LEU A 45 -5.49 -17.01 -3.31
C LEU A 45 -4.39 -16.33 -2.50
N ALA A 46 -4.48 -16.34 -1.16
CA ALA A 46 -3.41 -15.79 -0.32
C ALA A 46 -2.08 -16.52 -0.52
N ASP A 47 -2.10 -17.86 -0.68
CA ASP A 47 -0.89 -18.63 -1.01
C ASP A 47 -0.35 -18.30 -2.40
N ALA A 48 -1.23 -18.22 -3.40
CA ALA A 48 -0.84 -17.86 -4.77
C ALA A 48 -0.20 -16.46 -4.86
N VAL A 49 -0.75 -15.47 -4.14
CA VAL A 49 -0.18 -14.11 -4.08
C VAL A 49 1.21 -14.11 -3.46
N VAL A 50 1.40 -14.85 -2.36
CA VAL A 50 2.69 -15.00 -1.69
C VAL A 50 3.71 -15.66 -2.60
N GLU A 51 3.32 -16.70 -3.33
CA GLU A 51 4.20 -17.39 -4.29
C GLU A 51 4.62 -16.45 -5.43
N VAL A 52 3.66 -15.71 -6.02
CA VAL A 52 3.95 -14.73 -7.07
C VAL A 52 4.87 -13.63 -6.56
N GLY A 53 4.64 -13.11 -5.35
CA GLY A 53 5.49 -12.11 -4.73
C GLY A 53 6.92 -12.60 -4.54
N ALA A 54 7.08 -13.79 -3.95
CA ALA A 54 8.39 -14.41 -3.75
C ALA A 54 9.12 -14.63 -5.09
N LYS A 55 8.43 -15.10 -6.13
CA LYS A 55 8.99 -15.29 -7.47
C LYS A 55 9.53 -14.00 -8.10
N ASN A 56 8.94 -12.86 -7.76
CA ASN A 56 9.34 -11.53 -8.27
C ASN A 56 10.25 -10.76 -7.30
N GLY A 57 10.82 -11.43 -6.29
CA GLY A 57 11.77 -10.81 -5.36
C GLY A 57 11.15 -9.90 -4.31
N LEU A 58 9.84 -10.02 -4.04
CA LEU A 58 9.18 -9.30 -2.95
C LEU A 58 9.38 -10.03 -1.60
N GLU A 59 9.55 -9.25 -0.54
CA GLU A 59 9.59 -9.78 0.83
C GLU A 59 8.21 -10.29 1.24
N THR A 60 8.11 -11.59 1.52
CA THR A 60 6.83 -12.28 1.75
C THR A 60 6.78 -13.06 3.06
N SER A 61 7.84 -13.04 3.88
CA SER A 61 7.95 -13.84 5.11
C SER A 61 6.78 -13.62 6.07
N LEU A 62 6.30 -12.38 6.21
CA LEU A 62 5.19 -12.01 7.09
C LEU A 62 3.82 -12.53 6.62
N TYR A 63 3.71 -12.93 5.34
CA TYR A 63 2.46 -13.38 4.71
C TYR A 63 2.41 -14.90 4.51
N ARG A 64 3.45 -15.65 4.91
CA ARG A 64 3.49 -17.11 4.75
C ARG A 64 2.75 -17.84 5.86
N SER A 65 2.19 -19.00 5.54
CA SER A 65 1.70 -19.93 6.57
C SER A 65 2.89 -20.51 7.36
N ARG A 66 2.71 -20.72 8.67
CA ARG A 66 3.68 -21.47 9.49
C ARG A 66 3.79 -22.88 8.90
N GLY A 67 4.86 -23.16 8.16
CA GLY A 67 5.10 -24.44 7.48
C GLY A 67 5.57 -24.33 6.02
N SER A 68 5.51 -23.14 5.39
CA SER A 68 6.11 -22.92 4.07
C SER A 68 7.64 -22.87 4.19
N ALA A 69 8.26 -24.04 4.06
CA ALA A 69 9.69 -24.25 4.20
C ALA A 69 10.46 -23.68 2.99
N SER A 70 10.79 -22.38 3.04
CA SER A 70 11.92 -21.80 2.27
C SER A 70 12.16 -20.34 2.66
N ALA A 71 12.45 -20.08 3.92
CA ALA A 71 13.22 -18.91 4.35
C ALA A 71 13.77 -19.22 5.75
N SER A 72 15.09 -19.37 5.86
CA SER A 72 15.75 -19.38 7.16
C SER A 72 15.39 -18.09 7.90
N PRO A 73 15.01 -18.13 9.19
CA PRO A 73 14.95 -16.94 10.02
C PRO A 73 16.39 -16.52 10.35
N GLY A 74 17.04 -15.90 9.36
CA GLY A 74 18.41 -15.45 9.43
C GLY A 74 18.44 -13.92 9.38
N ALA A 75 19.02 -13.36 10.43
CA ALA A 75 19.34 -11.95 10.64
C ALA A 75 18.18 -11.06 11.09
N GLY A 76 18.39 -10.37 12.22
CA GLY A 76 17.66 -9.18 12.62
C GLY A 76 17.89 -8.04 11.62
N GLY A 77 17.41 -8.24 10.39
CA GLY A 77 17.29 -7.19 9.40
C GLY A 77 16.28 -6.19 9.91
N ALA A 78 16.69 -4.92 9.98
CA ALA A 78 15.79 -3.81 10.24
C ALA A 78 14.54 -3.96 9.34
N LEU A 79 13.36 -3.71 9.89
CA LEU A 79 12.13 -3.66 9.11
C LEU A 79 12.33 -2.64 7.98
N THR A 80 12.64 -3.10 6.78
CA THR A 80 12.85 -2.23 5.64
C THR A 80 11.49 -1.82 5.11
N GLY A 81 11.07 -0.59 5.42
CA GLY A 81 9.89 -0.02 4.80
C GLY A 81 10.11 0.17 3.30
N TYR A 82 9.19 -0.35 2.49
CA TYR A 82 9.19 -0.07 1.05
C TYR A 82 8.41 1.21 0.77
N MET A 83 8.99 2.10 -0.05
CA MET A 83 8.29 3.29 -0.51
C MET A 83 7.68 3.03 -1.88
N LEU A 84 6.36 2.87 -1.92
CA LEU A 84 5.61 2.83 -3.17
C LEU A 84 5.46 4.26 -3.71
N GLN A 85 5.97 4.50 -4.93
CA GLN A 85 5.77 5.77 -5.63
C GLN A 85 4.78 5.58 -6.77
N ILE A 86 3.66 6.29 -6.69
CA ILE A 86 2.60 6.27 -7.70
C ILE A 86 2.58 7.62 -8.41
N PHE A 87 2.85 7.62 -9.72
CA PHE A 87 2.70 8.80 -10.56
C PHE A 87 1.37 8.71 -11.31
N VAL A 88 0.43 9.57 -10.94
CA VAL A 88 -0.89 9.67 -11.57
C VAL A 88 -0.91 10.91 -12.46
N HIS A 89 -1.30 10.75 -13.73
CA HIS A 89 -1.40 11.89 -14.63
C HIS A 89 -2.47 12.87 -14.14
N ARG A 90 -2.16 14.18 -14.13
CA ARG A 90 -3.06 15.24 -13.58
C ARG A 90 -4.49 15.15 -14.09
N ARG A 91 -4.67 14.83 -15.38
CA ARG A 91 -5.99 14.75 -16.05
C ARG A 91 -6.93 13.69 -15.48
N ILE A 92 -6.41 12.68 -14.77
CA ILE A 92 -7.23 11.61 -14.19
C ILE A 92 -7.26 11.65 -12.65
N ALA A 93 -6.51 12.57 -12.04
CA ALA A 93 -6.34 12.58 -10.58
C ALA A 93 -7.68 12.72 -9.84
N GLU A 94 -8.59 13.57 -10.30
CA GLU A 94 -9.93 13.75 -9.68
C GLU A 94 -10.81 12.50 -9.72
N ALA A 95 -10.60 11.61 -10.70
CA ALA A 95 -11.39 10.39 -10.84
C ALA A 95 -10.87 9.27 -9.94
N TYR A 96 -9.57 9.29 -9.60
CA TYR A 96 -8.88 8.18 -8.93
C TYR A 96 -8.26 8.56 -7.60
N ALA A 97 -8.35 9.82 -7.16
CA ALA A 97 -7.82 10.25 -5.89
C ALA A 97 -8.71 11.31 -5.24
N TYR A 98 -8.74 11.31 -3.91
CA TYR A 98 -9.47 12.29 -3.12
C TYR A 98 -8.68 12.67 -1.86
N PRO A 99 -8.83 13.92 -1.38
CA PRO A 99 -8.17 14.35 -0.16
C PRO A 99 -8.85 13.69 1.05
N SER A 100 -8.07 13.30 2.06
CA SER A 100 -8.57 12.58 3.22
C SER A 100 -7.88 12.98 4.53
N LYS A 101 -8.62 12.88 5.63
CA LYS A 101 -8.05 12.86 6.98
C LYS A 101 -7.41 11.49 7.24
N PRO A 102 -6.65 11.32 8.34
CA PRO A 102 -6.27 10.02 8.84
C PRO A 102 -7.44 9.04 8.88
N MET A 103 -7.14 7.75 8.69
CA MET A 103 -8.13 6.66 8.64
C MET A 103 -9.12 6.75 7.46
N GLY A 104 -8.84 7.56 6.44
CA GLY A 104 -9.57 7.54 5.16
C GLY A 104 -10.86 8.35 5.13
N THR A 105 -11.13 9.18 6.15
CA THR A 105 -12.30 10.08 6.15
C THR A 105 -12.14 11.12 5.04
N PRO A 106 -13.05 11.20 4.05
CA PRO A 106 -12.93 12.15 2.95
C PRO A 106 -12.96 13.60 3.43
N ILE A 107 -12.13 14.44 2.81
CA ILE A 107 -12.20 15.90 2.94
C ILE A 107 -12.99 16.41 1.73
N PRO A 108 -14.03 17.24 1.92
CA PRO A 108 -14.75 17.82 0.79
C PRO A 108 -13.84 18.67 -0.10
N GLY A 109 -13.97 18.50 -1.42
CA GLY A 109 -13.25 19.30 -2.41
C GLY A 109 -12.45 18.46 -3.40
N SER A 110 -11.75 19.16 -4.29
CA SER A 110 -10.91 18.59 -5.34
C SER A 110 -9.54 18.17 -4.80
N ILE A 111 -9.01 17.04 -5.30
CA ILE A 111 -7.65 16.62 -4.96
C ILE A 111 -6.60 17.56 -5.55
N LEU A 112 -6.87 18.12 -6.73
CA LEU A 112 -5.98 19.09 -7.36
C LEU A 112 -5.95 20.42 -6.58
N ASP A 113 -7.09 20.90 -6.11
CA ASP A 113 -7.13 22.09 -5.26
C ASP A 113 -6.44 21.82 -3.93
N TYR A 114 -6.69 20.67 -3.31
CA TYR A 114 -6.03 20.29 -2.06
C TYR A 114 -4.50 20.23 -2.20
N ALA A 115 -3.99 19.66 -3.31
CA ALA A 115 -2.56 19.48 -3.53
C ALA A 115 -1.84 20.75 -4.00
N PHE A 116 -2.52 21.66 -4.71
CA PHE A 116 -1.88 22.76 -5.43
C PHE A 116 -2.40 24.16 -5.05
N SER A 117 -3.29 24.30 -4.07
CA SER A 117 -3.79 25.62 -3.64
C SER A 117 -2.66 26.54 -3.15
N PRO A 118 -2.51 27.75 -3.71
CA PRO A 118 -1.51 28.71 -3.25
C PRO A 118 -1.72 29.08 -1.78
N GLY A 119 -0.63 29.12 -1.00
CA GLY A 119 -0.67 29.54 0.41
C GLY A 119 -1.21 28.49 1.39
N ARG A 120 -1.62 27.30 0.92
CA ARG A 120 -2.03 26.19 1.78
C ARG A 120 -1.19 24.96 1.46
N ALA A 121 -0.32 24.56 2.40
CA ALA A 121 0.37 23.28 2.26
C ALA A 121 -0.66 22.15 2.39
N ALA A 122 -0.62 21.18 1.47
CA ALA A 122 -1.33 19.92 1.64
C ALA A 122 -0.76 19.25 2.90
N ASP A 123 -1.52 19.30 3.99
CA ASP A 123 -1.19 18.69 5.27
C ASP A 123 -2.24 17.61 5.55
N GLY A 124 -1.84 16.34 5.46
CA GLY A 124 -2.75 15.19 5.55
C GLY A 124 -2.42 14.08 4.55
N GLN A 125 -3.42 13.26 4.23
CA GLN A 125 -3.29 12.07 3.37
C GLN A 125 -4.18 12.21 2.12
N ALA A 126 -3.71 11.72 0.98
CA ALA A 126 -4.57 11.47 -0.17
C ALA A 126 -4.84 9.95 -0.27
N ARG A 127 -6.05 9.58 -0.68
CA ARG A 127 -6.40 8.19 -0.95
C ARG A 127 -6.52 8.00 -2.45
N VAL A 128 -6.06 6.86 -2.93
CA VAL A 128 -6.07 6.48 -4.34
C VAL A 128 -6.98 5.28 -4.50
N LEU A 129 -7.94 5.37 -5.42
CA LEU A 129 -8.74 4.24 -5.87
C LEU A 129 -7.91 3.46 -6.89
N PHE A 130 -7.52 2.24 -6.55
CA PHE A 130 -6.71 1.39 -7.42
C PHE A 130 -7.61 0.56 -8.34
N ASP A 131 -7.72 0.98 -9.60
CA ASP A 131 -8.33 0.17 -10.68
C ASP A 131 -7.21 -0.55 -11.44
N PRO A 132 -7.10 -1.89 -11.37
CA PRO A 132 -6.03 -2.63 -12.02
C PRO A 132 -5.92 -2.38 -13.53
N ALA A 133 -7.05 -2.17 -14.22
CA ALA A 133 -7.03 -1.94 -15.67
C ALA A 133 -6.31 -0.62 -16.03
N VAL A 134 -6.40 0.38 -15.15
CA VAL A 134 -5.73 1.67 -15.34
C VAL A 134 -4.32 1.66 -14.76
N PHE A 135 -4.15 1.11 -13.55
CA PHE A 135 -2.90 1.18 -12.80
C PHE A 135 -1.83 0.20 -13.29
N ALA A 136 -2.23 -0.94 -13.87
CA ALA A 136 -1.32 -1.91 -14.47
C ALA A 136 -1.38 -1.93 -16.00
N GLY A 137 -2.51 -1.52 -16.60
CA GLY A 137 -2.76 -1.66 -18.03
C GLY A 137 -2.49 -0.43 -18.89
N ASP A 138 -2.43 0.79 -18.31
CA ASP A 138 -2.29 2.04 -19.09
C ASP A 138 -1.14 2.93 -18.59
N PRO A 139 0.08 2.78 -19.14
CA PRO A 139 1.24 3.57 -18.72
C PRO A 139 1.16 5.06 -19.08
N ALA A 140 0.23 5.47 -19.97
CA ALA A 140 0.00 6.88 -20.27
C ALA A 140 -0.82 7.58 -19.18
N ARG A 141 -1.55 6.79 -18.37
CA ARG A 141 -2.39 7.26 -17.27
C ARG A 141 -1.69 7.18 -15.92
N VAL A 142 -1.07 6.03 -15.63
CA VAL A 142 -0.42 5.77 -14.34
C VAL A 142 0.90 5.04 -14.57
N ARG A 143 1.92 5.42 -13.78
CA ARG A 143 3.17 4.65 -13.71
C ARG A 143 3.49 4.35 -12.24
N LEU A 144 3.69 3.07 -11.97
CA LEU A 144 4.06 2.55 -10.65
C LEU A 144 5.56 2.28 -10.62
N PHE A 145 6.23 2.83 -9.60
CA PHE A 145 7.62 2.53 -9.33
C PHE A 145 7.76 2.01 -7.91
N HIS A 146 8.57 0.98 -7.77
CA HIS A 146 8.97 0.42 -6.50
C HIS A 146 10.41 0.85 -6.21
N TYR A 147 10.61 1.48 -5.06
CA TYR A 147 11.94 1.87 -4.58
C TYR A 147 12.33 0.95 -3.41
N CYS A 148 13.42 0.19 -3.58
CA CYS A 148 14.03 -0.64 -2.56
C CYS A 148 15.08 0.15 -1.77
#